data_AF-A0A961IYC0-F1
#
_entry.id   AF-A0A961IYC0-F1
#
_cell.length_a   1.000
_cell.length_b   1.000
_cell.length_c   1.000
_cell.angle_alpha   90.00
_cell.angle_beta   90.00
_cell.angle_gamma   90.00
#
_symmetry.space_group_name_H-M   'P 1'
#
loop_
_entity.id
_entity.type
_entity.pdbx_description
1 polymer ?
#
loop_
_entity_poly.entity_id
_entity_poly.type
_entity_poly.pdbx_seq_one_letter_code
_entity_poly.pdbx_strand_id
1 'polypeptide(L)'
;HMPVVKDLVPDLTHFYAQHASVKPWLITETPAPKGEWKQSIEDRKKLDGLYECVMCASCSTSCPSYWWNADRYLGPATLLHAYRWIIDSRDEATGERLDDLE
;
A
#
# COMPACT_ATOMS: atom_id res chain seq x y z
N HIS A 1 9.16 15.99 1.62
CA HIS A 1 9.74 16.80 0.54
C HIS A 1 8.82 16.72 -0.69
N MET A 2 7.80 17.57 -0.78
CA MET A 2 6.80 17.57 -1.85
C MET A 2 6.66 18.99 -2.44
N PRO A 3 6.31 19.14 -3.73
CA PRO A 3 5.98 20.45 -4.29
C PRO A 3 4.79 21.07 -3.53
N VAL A 4 4.85 22.38 -3.28
CA VAL A 4 3.76 23.12 -2.64
C VAL A 4 2.88 23.72 -3.73
N VAL A 5 1.58 23.39 -3.69
CA VAL A 5 0.59 24.03 -4.59
C VAL A 5 0.32 25.45 -4.11
N LYS A 6 -0.01 25.60 -2.83
CA LYS A 6 -0.24 26.90 -2.16
C LYS A 6 -0.21 26.76 -0.64
N ASP A 7 0.38 27.73 0.06
CA ASP A 7 0.45 27.79 1.53
C ASP A 7 0.95 26.47 2.16
N LEU A 8 0.10 25.77 2.92
CA LEU A 8 0.39 24.49 3.55
C LEU A 8 -0.17 23.29 2.77
N VAL A 9 -0.55 23.47 1.50
CA VAL A 9 -1.14 22.44 0.65
C VAL A 9 -0.06 21.88 -0.29
N PRO A 10 0.47 20.68 -0.03
CA PRO A 10 1.38 20.01 -0.95
C PRO A 10 0.64 19.33 -2.11
N ASP A 11 1.35 19.08 -3.20
CA ASP A 11 0.90 18.20 -4.28
C ASP A 11 1.12 16.73 -3.88
N LEU A 12 0.02 15.97 -3.76
CA LEU A 12 0.01 14.55 -3.42
C LEU A 12 -0.24 13.63 -4.62
N THR A 13 -0.26 14.17 -5.85
CA THR A 13 -0.57 13.40 -7.06
C THR A 13 0.35 12.19 -7.22
N HIS A 14 1.66 12.39 -7.07
CA HIS A 14 2.65 11.30 -7.17
C HIS A 14 2.49 10.26 -6.05
N PHE A 15 2.24 10.71 -4.82
CA PHE A 15 2.02 9.84 -3.67
C PHE A 15 0.83 8.90 -3.90
N TYR A 16 -0.29 9.43 -4.39
CA TYR A 16 -1.46 8.61 -4.69
C TYR A 16 -1.27 7.73 -5.93
N ALA A 17 -0.51 8.18 -6.92
CA ALA A 17 -0.17 7.35 -8.08
C ALA A 17 0.64 6.12 -7.68
N GLN A 18 1.63 6.27 -6.78
CA GLN A 18 2.38 5.13 -6.24
C GLN A 18 1.50 4.20 -5.40
N HIS A 19 0.59 4.74 -4.58
CA HIS A 19 -0.37 3.89 -3.87
C HIS A 19 -1.27 3.09 -4.83
N ALA A 20 -1.70 3.70 -5.93
CA ALA A 20 -2.50 3.00 -6.94
C ALA A 20 -1.70 1.92 -7.69
N SER A 21 -0.39 2.12 -7.90
CA SER A 21 0.45 1.18 -8.63
C SER A 21 0.59 -0.17 -7.95
N VAL A 22 0.46 -0.23 -6.62
CA VAL A 22 0.50 -1.50 -5.85
C VAL A 22 -0.85 -2.22 -5.76
N LYS A 23 -1.83 -1.79 -6.56
CA LYS A 23 -3.17 -2.41 -6.69
C LYS A 23 -3.83 -2.72 -5.33
N PRO A 24 -4.15 -1.70 -4.50
CA PRO A 24 -4.50 -1.90 -3.10
C PRO A 24 -5.95 -2.35 -2.88
N TRP A 25 -6.34 -3.45 -3.51
CA TRP A 25 -7.63 -4.12 -3.39
C TRP A 25 -7.42 -5.64 -3.41
N LEU A 26 -8.41 -6.41 -2.97
CA LEU A 26 -8.34 -7.88 -2.95
C LEU A 26 -8.35 -8.43 -4.38
N ILE A 27 -7.38 -9.28 -4.71
CA ILE A 27 -7.30 -9.98 -6.00
C ILE A 27 -7.40 -11.49 -5.76
N THR A 28 -8.36 -12.13 -6.42
CA THR A 28 -8.62 -13.57 -6.34
C THR A 28 -8.91 -14.11 -7.73
N GLU A 29 -8.25 -15.18 -8.13
CA GLU A 29 -8.60 -15.99 -9.30
C GLU A 29 -9.77 -16.94 -8.97
N THR A 30 -9.84 -17.40 -7.72
CA THR A 30 -10.92 -18.25 -7.23
C THR A 30 -12.27 -17.50 -7.29
N PRO A 31 -13.34 -18.13 -7.82
CA PRO A 31 -14.67 -17.52 -7.81
C PRO A 31 -15.12 -17.15 -6.40
N ALA A 32 -15.76 -15.98 -6.28
CA ALA A 32 -16.27 -15.49 -5.01
C ALA A 32 -17.18 -16.54 -4.33
N PRO A 33 -16.99 -16.81 -3.03
CA PRO A 33 -17.83 -17.76 -2.31
C PRO A 33 -19.27 -17.28 -2.23
N LYS A 34 -20.21 -18.19 -1.97
CA LYS A 34 -21.64 -17.84 -1.75
C LYS A 34 -21.87 -16.96 -0.51
N GLY A 35 -20.91 -16.93 0.41
CA GLY A 35 -20.94 -16.13 1.64
C GLY A 35 -19.68 -15.25 1.73
N GLU A 36 -19.22 -15.00 2.96
CA GLU A 36 -17.98 -14.26 3.19
C GLU A 36 -16.72 -15.09 2.90
N TRP A 37 -15.63 -14.38 2.59
CA TRP A 37 -14.30 -14.97 2.57
C TRP A 37 -13.91 -15.42 3.97
N LYS A 38 -13.57 -16.70 4.13
CA LYS A 38 -13.11 -17.22 5.41
C LYS A 38 -11.68 -16.78 5.69
N GLN A 39 -11.42 -16.35 6.91
CA GLN A 39 -10.09 -15.98 7.40
C GLN A 39 -9.97 -16.39 8.86
N SER A 40 -8.85 -17.00 9.25
CA SER A 40 -8.60 -17.37 10.64
C SER A 40 -8.31 -16.11 11.48
N ILE A 41 -8.54 -16.19 12.81
CA ILE A 41 -8.17 -15.09 13.72
C ILE A 41 -6.66 -14.82 13.65
N GLU A 42 -5.84 -15.86 13.52
CA GLU A 42 -4.39 -15.75 13.43
C GLU A 42 -3.95 -15.03 12.14
N ASP A 43 -4.58 -15.34 11.00
CA ASP A 43 -4.32 -14.64 9.74
C ASP A 43 -4.81 -13.20 9.76
N ARG A 44 -6.01 -12.95 10.30
CA ARG A 44 -6.54 -11.59 10.42
C ARG A 44 -5.64 -10.72 11.30
N LYS A 45 -5.09 -11.25 12.39
CA LYS A 45 -4.17 -10.53 13.29
C LYS A 45 -2.89 -10.08 12.60
N LYS A 46 -2.42 -10.77 11.55
CA LYS A 46 -1.24 -10.33 10.76
C LYS A 46 -1.44 -8.96 10.13
N LEU A 47 -2.69 -8.54 9.91
CA LEU A 47 -3.01 -7.24 9.32
C LEU A 47 -3.01 -6.09 10.34
N ASP A 48 -2.99 -6.38 11.64
CA ASP A 48 -2.97 -5.36 12.69
C ASP A 48 -1.67 -4.55 12.63
N GLY A 49 -1.79 -3.23 12.76
CA GLY A 49 -0.71 -2.26 12.53
C GLY A 49 -0.50 -1.88 11.06
N LEU A 50 -1.18 -2.53 10.11
CA LEU A 50 -1.08 -2.23 8.68
C LEU A 50 -2.29 -1.47 8.15
N TYR A 51 -3.50 -1.93 8.43
CA TYR A 51 -4.73 -1.33 7.88
C TYR A 51 -5.09 0.01 8.55
N GLU A 52 -4.49 0.30 9.69
CA GLU A 52 -4.67 1.53 10.47
C GLU A 52 -3.99 2.75 9.81
N CYS A 53 -3.21 2.55 8.74
CA CYS A 53 -2.64 3.64 7.97
C CYS A 53 -3.74 4.58 7.43
N VAL A 54 -3.66 5.86 7.82
CA VAL A 54 -4.63 6.90 7.42
C VAL A 54 -4.22 7.67 6.17
N MET A 55 -3.19 7.20 5.44
CA MET A 55 -2.72 7.81 4.20
C MET A 55 -2.36 9.30 4.30
N CYS A 56 -1.79 9.73 5.44
CA CYS A 56 -1.40 11.12 5.67
C CYS A 56 -0.08 11.55 5.01
N ALA A 57 0.63 10.62 4.36
CA ALA A 57 1.96 10.79 3.77
C ALA A 57 3.12 11.15 4.73
N SER A 58 2.88 11.39 6.03
CA SER A 58 3.91 11.85 6.98
C SER A 58 5.18 11.00 7.01
N CYS A 59 5.03 9.67 6.98
CA CYS A 59 6.17 8.74 6.95
C CYS A 59 6.99 8.86 5.66
N SER A 60 6.33 9.04 4.52
CA SER A 60 7.00 9.17 3.22
C SER A 60 7.67 10.53 3.11
N THR A 61 7.01 11.58 3.59
CA THR A 61 7.57 12.94 3.58
C THR A 61 8.66 13.17 4.61
N SER A 62 8.84 12.30 5.60
CA SER A 62 9.97 12.35 6.56
C SER A 62 11.16 11.48 6.14
N CYS A 63 11.00 10.57 5.17
CA CYS A 63 12.03 9.64 4.73
C CYS A 63 13.02 10.30 3.75
N PRO A 64 14.32 10.44 4.07
CA PRO A 64 15.29 11.03 3.16
C PRO A 64 15.44 10.28 1.85
N SER A 65 15.33 8.94 1.85
CA SER A 65 15.39 8.16 0.61
C SER A 65 14.28 8.56 -0.37
N TYR A 66 13.08 8.81 0.16
CA TYR A 66 11.95 9.30 -0.63
C TYR A 66 12.15 10.74 -1.09
N TRP A 67 12.88 11.58 -0.35
CA TRP A 67 13.20 12.94 -0.81
C TRP A 67 14.06 12.94 -2.06
N TRP A 68 15.02 12.02 -2.12
CA TRP A 68 16.01 11.98 -3.20
C TRP A 68 15.55 11.17 -4.40
N ASN A 69 14.71 10.14 -4.19
CA ASN A 69 14.40 9.15 -5.22
C ASN A 69 12.91 8.81 -5.29
N ALA A 70 11.99 9.73 -4.98
CA ALA A 70 10.56 9.45 -5.03
C ALA A 70 10.07 8.93 -6.39
N ASP A 71 10.77 9.22 -7.49
CA ASP A 71 10.45 8.73 -8.83
C ASP A 71 10.63 7.22 -8.99
N ARG A 72 11.49 6.59 -8.16
CA ARG A 72 11.79 5.15 -8.20
C ARG A 72 11.41 4.44 -6.91
N TYR A 73 11.70 5.05 -5.77
CA TYR A 73 11.38 4.51 -4.46
C TYR A 73 9.92 4.80 -4.11
N LEU A 74 9.14 3.74 -3.93
CA LEU A 74 7.70 3.79 -3.64
C LEU A 74 7.36 4.48 -2.31
N GLY A 75 8.30 4.50 -1.36
CA GLY A 75 8.11 5.11 -0.05
C GLY A 75 7.42 4.19 0.98
N PRO A 76 7.56 4.51 2.28
CA PRO A 76 7.10 3.65 3.36
C PRO A 76 5.58 3.44 3.38
N ALA A 77 4.77 4.43 3.00
CA ALA A 77 3.32 4.27 2.99
C ALA A 77 2.88 3.28 1.91
N THR A 78 3.35 3.45 0.68
CA THR A 78 3.03 2.57 -0.44
C THR A 78 3.49 1.14 -0.17
N LEU A 79 4.70 0.98 0.36
CA LEU A 79 5.25 -0.34 0.72
C LEU A 79 4.48 -1.02 1.86
N LEU A 80 4.02 -0.25 2.86
CA LEU A 80 3.15 -0.77 3.92
C LEU A 80 1.83 -1.29 3.32
N HIS A 81 1.22 -0.54 2.40
CA HIS A 81 -0.01 -0.95 1.73
C HIS A 81 0.20 -2.17 0.82
N ALA A 82 1.33 -2.25 0.09
CA ALA A 82 1.68 -3.45 -0.67
C ALA A 82 1.80 -4.67 0.25
N TYR A 83 2.55 -4.54 1.35
CA TYR A 83 2.73 -5.61 2.32
C TYR A 83 1.41 -6.07 2.94
N ARG A 84 0.51 -5.13 3.27
CA ARG A 84 -0.83 -5.42 3.79
C ARG A 84 -1.65 -6.34 2.89
N TRP A 85 -1.46 -6.27 1.57
CA TRP A 85 -2.13 -7.16 0.62
C TRP A 85 -1.35 -8.46 0.40
N ILE A 86 -0.02 -8.38 0.31
CA ILE A 86 0.88 -9.55 0.16
C ILE A 86 0.64 -10.60 1.25
N ILE A 87 0.36 -10.18 2.48
CA ILE A 87 0.16 -11.10 3.61
C ILE A 87 -1.30 -11.40 3.96
N ASP A 88 -2.27 -10.82 3.25
CA ASP A 88 -3.68 -11.13 3.48
C ASP A 88 -3.97 -12.52 2.93
N SER A 89 -4.33 -13.46 3.82
CA SER A 89 -4.57 -14.87 3.47
C SER A 89 -5.67 -15.10 2.42
N ARG A 90 -6.42 -14.05 2.07
CA ARG A 90 -7.50 -14.08 1.08
C ARG A 90 -7.04 -13.61 -0.30
N ASP A 91 -5.89 -12.92 -0.39
CA ASP A 91 -5.36 -12.40 -1.65
C ASP A 91 -4.52 -13.48 -2.34
N GLU A 92 -4.75 -13.68 -3.63
CA GLU A 92 -4.09 -14.72 -4.44
C GLU A 92 -3.02 -14.12 -5.38
N ALA A 93 -2.78 -12.80 -5.34
CA ALA A 93 -1.85 -12.12 -6.23
C ALA A 93 -0.46 -11.86 -5.60
N THR A 94 -0.05 -12.65 -4.60
CA THR A 94 1.23 -12.45 -3.90
C THR A 94 2.43 -12.38 -4.85
N GLY A 95 2.49 -13.27 -5.85
CA GLY A 95 3.59 -13.30 -6.83
C GLY A 95 3.64 -12.02 -7.66
N GLU A 96 2.54 -11.68 -8.33
CA GLU A 96 2.42 -10.46 -9.14
C GLU A 96 2.74 -9.20 -8.33
N ARG A 97 2.28 -9.12 -7.08
CA ARG A 97 2.58 -7.99 -6.19
C ARG A 97 4.04 -7.88 -5.82
N LEU A 98 4.76 -8.98 -5.71
CA LEU A 98 6.20 -8.97 -5.42
C LEU A 98 7.01 -8.57 -6.66
N ASP A 99 6.60 -9.06 -7.83
CA ASP A 99 7.20 -8.69 -9.11
C ASP A 99 7.02 -7.18 -9.40
N ASP A 100 5.86 -6.61 -9.06
CA ASP A 100 5.59 -5.17 -9.18
C ASP A 100 6.41 -4.29 -8.21
N LEU A 101 7.20 -4.88 -7.30
CA LEU A 101 8.05 -4.17 -6.33
C LEU A 101 9.56 -4.22 -6.68
N GLU A 102 9.97 -4.99 -7.70
CA GLU A 102 11.35 -4.96 -8.24
C GLU A 102 11.61 -3.71 -9.10
#